data_AF-A0A6I9MRR6-F1
#
_entry.id   AF-A0A6I9MRR6-F1
#
_cell.length_a   1.000
_cell.length_b   1.000
_cell.length_c   1.000
_cell.angle_alpha   90.00
_cell.angle_beta   90.00
_cell.angle_gamma   90.00
#
_symmetry.space_group_name_H-M   'P 1'
#
loop_
_entity.id
_entity.type
_entity.pdbx_description
1 polymer ?
#
loop_
_entity_poly.entity_id
_entity_poly.type
_entity_poly.pdbx_seq_one_letter_code
_entity_poly.pdbx_strand_id
1 'polypeptide(L)'
;MTKFQWDKAKYPTALPLSSLADIITMEVSQMETELKSRAAAYSSVKTSLQSMGYKLHLQTCSLNDIVTKEDLVTSEHLTTLLVVVTRGSYLQWERTYESFSQFVVPRSSRKLHEDEEGGVFSVTLFKRAVCEFKAKAQESKFTVREYSFDLEAKQQQEGQQRSVHKKEQYQKRPLWLKR
;
A
#
# COMPACT_ATOMS: atom_id res chain seq x y z
N MET A 1 20.60 39.52 -4.56
CA MET A 1 19.50 40.48 -4.36
C MET A 1 20.01 41.90 -4.68
N THR A 2 20.39 42.20 -5.91
CA THR A 2 21.09 43.50 -6.18
C THR A 2 20.54 44.30 -7.36
N LYS A 3 19.50 43.85 -8.07
CA LYS A 3 18.81 44.65 -9.08
C LYS A 3 17.31 44.35 -9.10
N PHE A 4 16.55 45.14 -8.35
CA PHE A 4 15.10 45.21 -8.49
C PHE A 4 14.76 46.09 -9.69
N GLN A 5 13.85 45.65 -10.55
CA GLN A 5 13.27 46.47 -11.60
C GLN A 5 11.76 46.39 -11.50
N TRP A 6 11.10 47.55 -11.60
CA TRP A 6 9.65 47.62 -11.57
C TRP A 6 9.07 47.00 -12.85
N ASP A 7 8.22 45.98 -12.69
CA ASP A 7 7.50 45.39 -13.79
C ASP A 7 6.35 46.32 -14.22
N LYS A 8 6.65 47.22 -15.16
CA LYS A 8 5.68 48.17 -15.72
C LYS A 8 4.57 47.49 -16.53
N ALA A 9 4.77 46.25 -16.98
CA ALA A 9 3.77 45.51 -17.74
C ALA A 9 2.73 44.89 -16.79
N LYS A 10 3.18 44.40 -15.63
CA LYS A 10 2.30 43.85 -14.58
C LYS A 10 1.70 44.92 -13.68
N TYR A 11 2.44 46.01 -13.43
CA TYR A 11 2.05 47.10 -12.54
C TYR A 11 2.25 48.46 -13.23
N PRO A 12 1.28 48.92 -14.05
CA PRO A 12 1.42 50.17 -14.80
C PRO A 12 1.55 51.39 -13.88
N THR A 13 2.57 52.23 -14.10
CA THR A 13 2.78 53.48 -13.34
C THR A 13 1.74 54.57 -13.65
N ALA A 14 0.87 54.36 -14.63
CA ALA A 14 -0.22 55.26 -14.97
C ALA A 14 -1.44 55.10 -14.04
N LEU A 15 -1.50 54.03 -13.23
CA LEU A 15 -2.57 53.80 -12.28
C LEU A 15 -2.29 54.54 -10.95
N PRO A 16 -3.34 54.99 -10.24
CA PRO A 16 -3.18 55.55 -8.91
C PRO A 16 -2.63 54.49 -7.94
N LEU A 17 -1.88 54.95 -6.94
CA LEU A 17 -1.18 54.10 -5.98
C LEU A 17 -2.13 53.14 -5.24
N SER A 18 -3.35 53.59 -4.93
CA SER A 18 -4.39 52.75 -4.30
C SER A 18 -4.76 51.55 -5.16
N SER A 19 -5.03 51.76 -6.45
CA SER A 19 -5.34 50.66 -7.37
C SER A 19 -4.18 49.70 -7.57
N LEU A 20 -2.93 50.19 -7.58
CA LEU A 20 -1.75 49.33 -7.61
C LEU A 20 -1.62 48.48 -6.33
N ALA A 21 -1.88 49.07 -5.17
CA ALA A 21 -1.87 48.37 -3.89
C ALA A 21 -2.97 47.29 -3.83
N ASP A 22 -4.17 47.59 -4.34
CA ASP A 22 -5.28 46.63 -4.40
C ASP A 22 -4.95 45.44 -5.31
N ILE A 23 -4.38 45.69 -6.49
CA ILE A 23 -3.95 44.64 -7.43
C ILE A 23 -2.90 43.73 -6.77
N ILE A 24 -1.88 44.32 -6.13
CA ILE A 24 -0.84 43.54 -5.45
C ILE A 24 -1.44 42.72 -4.31
N THR A 25 -2.33 43.31 -3.52
CA THR A 25 -2.97 42.63 -2.38
C THR A 25 -3.85 41.47 -2.84
N MET A 26 -4.58 41.65 -3.94
CA MET A 26 -5.41 40.61 -4.54
C MET A 26 -4.55 39.46 -5.10
N GLU A 27 -3.48 39.77 -5.83
CA GLU A 27 -2.52 38.77 -6.35
C GLU A 27 -1.87 37.98 -5.21
N VAL A 28 -1.41 38.65 -4.16
CA VAL A 28 -0.82 37.99 -2.98
C VAL A 28 -1.84 37.07 -2.31
N SER A 29 -3.09 37.52 -2.15
CA SER A 29 -4.17 36.72 -1.56
C SER A 29 -4.53 35.50 -2.41
N GLN A 30 -4.53 35.66 -3.75
CA GLN A 30 -4.76 34.57 -4.68
C GLN A 30 -3.60 33.55 -4.62
N MET A 31 -2.35 34.01 -4.65
CA MET A 31 -1.18 33.16 -4.51
C MET A 31 -1.16 32.41 -3.17
N GLU A 32 -1.56 33.07 -2.08
CA GLU A 32 -1.66 32.43 -0.75
C GLU A 32 -2.73 31.33 -0.74
N THR A 33 -3.89 31.60 -1.36
CA THR A 33 -4.99 30.62 -1.47
C THR A 33 -4.58 29.42 -2.32
N GLU A 34 -3.92 29.67 -3.45
CA GLU A 34 -3.37 28.62 -4.31
C GLU A 34 -2.32 27.78 -3.56
N LEU A 35 -1.42 28.42 -2.80
CA LEU A 35 -0.41 27.73 -2.00
C LEU A 35 -1.06 26.84 -0.92
N LYS A 36 -2.05 27.37 -0.17
CA LYS A 36 -2.77 26.60 0.86
C LYS A 36 -3.49 25.39 0.27
N SER A 37 -4.19 25.57 -0.85
CA SER A 37 -4.90 24.47 -1.53
C SER A 37 -3.94 23.35 -1.97
N ARG A 38 -2.77 23.71 -2.51
CA ARG A 38 -1.76 22.73 -2.96
C ARG A 38 -1.00 22.09 -1.80
N ALA A 39 -0.79 22.81 -0.69
CA ALA A 39 -0.24 22.26 0.54
C ALA A 39 -1.18 21.21 1.14
N ALA A 40 -2.50 21.46 1.12
CA ALA A 40 -3.52 20.50 1.52
C ALA A 40 -3.59 19.27 0.58
N ALA A 41 -3.46 19.48 -0.74
CA ALA A 41 -3.37 18.39 -1.70
C ALA A 41 -2.11 17.52 -1.49
N TYR A 42 -0.97 18.14 -1.21
CA TYR A 42 0.27 17.41 -0.92
C TYR A 42 0.18 16.65 0.42
N SER A 43 -0.36 17.28 1.47
CA SER A 43 -0.50 16.63 2.78
C SER A 43 -1.46 15.43 2.70
N SER A 44 -2.57 15.52 1.97
CA SER A 44 -3.48 14.39 1.76
C SER A 44 -2.81 13.23 1.01
N VAL A 45 -2.10 13.50 -0.09
CA VAL A 45 -1.35 12.45 -0.83
C VAL A 45 -0.27 11.82 0.05
N LYS A 46 0.47 12.63 0.81
CA LYS A 46 1.48 12.16 1.76
C LYS A 46 0.86 11.25 2.82
N THR A 47 -0.28 11.63 3.41
CA THR A 47 -1.00 10.80 4.39
C THR A 47 -1.51 9.50 3.76
N SER A 48 -2.02 9.53 2.53
CA SER A 48 -2.42 8.31 1.81
C SER A 48 -1.22 7.37 1.59
N LEU A 49 -0.07 7.87 1.16
CA LEU A 49 1.13 7.05 0.99
C LEU A 49 1.69 6.54 2.30
N GLN A 50 1.65 7.36 3.33
CA GLN A 50 2.00 6.97 4.68
C GLN A 50 1.12 5.83 5.17
N SER A 51 -0.20 5.90 4.96
CA SER A 51 -1.10 4.78 5.29
C SER A 51 -0.81 3.51 4.47
N MET A 52 -0.28 3.65 3.25
CA MET A 52 0.15 2.53 2.43
C MET A 52 1.54 1.99 2.82
N GLY A 53 2.43 2.85 3.33
CA GLY A 53 3.83 2.55 3.61
C GLY A 53 4.16 2.26 5.08
N TYR A 54 3.29 2.61 6.03
CA TYR A 54 3.52 2.33 7.43
C TYR A 54 3.17 0.88 7.77
N LYS A 55 4.26 0.11 7.81
CA LYS A 55 4.45 -1.16 8.52
C LYS A 55 3.70 -2.34 7.93
N LEU A 56 4.53 -3.18 7.29
CA LEU A 56 4.32 -4.53 6.83
C LEU A 56 3.92 -5.48 7.97
N HIS A 57 2.83 -5.21 8.69
CA HIS A 57 2.37 -6.17 9.69
C HIS A 57 1.74 -7.33 8.91
N LEU A 58 2.34 -8.52 9.04
CA LEU A 58 1.84 -9.79 8.48
C LEU A 58 0.33 -10.00 8.70
N GLN A 59 -0.24 -9.40 9.74
CA GLN A 59 -1.66 -9.47 10.11
C GLN A 59 -2.59 -8.45 9.44
N THR A 60 -2.09 -7.43 8.73
CA THR A 60 -2.92 -6.44 8.02
C THR A 60 -2.48 -6.15 6.58
N CYS A 61 -1.28 -6.57 6.17
CA CYS A 61 -0.80 -6.28 4.82
C CYS A 61 -1.44 -7.14 3.73
N SER A 62 -1.53 -6.52 2.54
CA SER A 62 -2.00 -7.17 1.32
C SER A 62 -1.05 -8.30 0.96
N LEU A 63 -1.57 -9.52 0.92
CA LEU A 63 -0.82 -10.71 0.54
C LEU A 63 -0.47 -10.73 -0.96
N ASN A 64 -1.02 -9.79 -1.74
CA ASN A 64 -0.84 -9.72 -3.20
C ASN A 64 0.61 -9.46 -3.64
N ASP A 65 1.40 -8.77 -2.81
CA ASP A 65 2.82 -8.49 -3.11
C ASP A 65 3.75 -9.65 -2.68
N ILE A 66 3.27 -10.51 -1.78
CA ILE A 66 4.03 -11.65 -1.22
C ILE A 66 3.75 -12.93 -2.01
N VAL A 67 2.53 -13.09 -2.49
CA VAL A 67 2.05 -14.34 -3.09
C VAL A 67 2.17 -14.26 -4.61
N THR A 68 2.95 -15.17 -5.17
CA THR A 68 3.06 -15.36 -6.62
C THR A 68 2.04 -16.38 -7.11
N LYS A 69 1.76 -16.41 -8.42
CA LYS A 69 0.79 -17.35 -8.99
C LYS A 69 1.27 -18.80 -8.84
N GLU A 70 2.59 -18.98 -8.84
CA GLU A 70 3.28 -20.25 -8.70
C GLU A 70 3.24 -20.80 -7.26
N ASP A 71 2.94 -19.95 -6.27
CA ASP A 71 2.69 -20.36 -4.87
C ASP A 71 1.30 -20.95 -4.68
N LEU A 72 0.38 -20.74 -5.63
CA LEU A 72 -1.03 -21.07 -5.48
C LEU A 72 -1.43 -22.25 -6.37
N VAL A 73 -1.63 -23.39 -5.73
CA VAL A 73 -2.28 -24.54 -6.33
C VAL A 73 -3.79 -24.40 -6.13
N THR A 74 -4.49 -23.95 -7.16
CA THR A 74 -5.95 -23.93 -7.22
C THR A 74 -6.40 -24.93 -8.28
N SER A 75 -6.99 -26.03 -7.82
CA SER A 75 -7.59 -27.06 -8.69
C SER A 75 -9.04 -27.30 -8.28
N GLU A 76 -9.74 -28.21 -8.95
CA GLU A 76 -11.11 -28.58 -8.61
C GLU A 76 -11.21 -29.02 -7.14
N HIS A 77 -10.26 -29.83 -6.68
CA HIS A 77 -10.28 -30.42 -5.33
C HIS A 77 -9.23 -29.86 -4.38
N LEU A 78 -8.18 -29.21 -4.89
CA LEU A 78 -7.10 -28.66 -4.08
C LEU A 78 -7.23 -27.14 -3.93
N THR A 79 -6.81 -26.66 -2.77
CA THR A 79 -6.68 -25.24 -2.47
C THR A 79 -5.41 -25.01 -1.68
N THR A 80 -4.83 -23.83 -1.88
CA THR A 80 -3.71 -23.35 -1.07
C THR A 80 -4.23 -22.40 0.00
N LEU A 81 -3.81 -22.58 1.24
CA LEU A 81 -4.06 -21.64 2.33
C LEU A 81 -2.76 -20.95 2.73
N LEU A 82 -2.89 -19.74 3.24
CA LEU A 82 -1.78 -18.97 3.79
C LEU A 82 -1.89 -18.97 5.30
N VAL A 83 -0.80 -19.26 5.99
CA VAL A 83 -0.75 -19.39 7.44
C VAL A 83 0.35 -18.50 7.98
N VAL A 84 -0.02 -17.66 8.94
CA VAL A 84 0.93 -16.81 9.68
C VAL A 84 1.40 -17.60 10.89
N VAL A 85 2.72 -17.75 10.98
CA VAL A 85 3.40 -18.51 12.03
C VAL A 85 4.37 -17.57 12.73
N THR A 86 4.38 -17.58 14.06
CA THR A 86 5.36 -16.81 14.84
C THR A 86 6.75 -17.43 14.72
N ARG A 87 7.80 -16.61 14.76
CA ARG A 87 9.19 -17.06 14.53
C ARG A 87 9.62 -18.20 15.46
N GLY A 88 9.21 -18.15 16.73
CA GLY A 88 9.49 -19.20 17.72
C GLY A 88 8.82 -20.55 17.43
N SER A 89 7.80 -20.57 16.56
CA SER A 89 6.96 -21.74 16.31
C SER A 89 7.18 -22.38 14.93
N TYR A 90 8.17 -21.94 14.15
CA TYR A 90 8.44 -22.50 12.82
C TYR A 90 8.73 -24.00 12.86
N LEU A 91 9.56 -24.43 13.82
CA LEU A 91 9.91 -25.84 13.97
C LEU A 91 8.68 -26.68 14.38
N GLN A 92 7.79 -26.11 15.18
CA GLN A 92 6.53 -26.75 15.55
C GLN A 92 5.64 -26.87 14.32
N TRP A 93 5.48 -25.78 13.56
CA TRP A 93 4.70 -25.74 12.32
C TRP A 93 5.11 -26.85 11.36
N GLU A 94 6.40 -26.93 11.01
CA GLU A 94 6.92 -27.93 10.07
C GLU A 94 6.66 -29.38 10.53
N ARG A 95 6.59 -29.61 11.84
CA ARG A 95 6.34 -30.95 12.41
C ARG A 95 4.86 -31.30 12.52
N THR A 96 3.98 -30.30 12.70
CA THR A 96 2.57 -30.56 13.06
C THR A 96 1.59 -30.27 11.93
N TYR A 97 1.92 -29.43 10.95
CA TYR A 97 0.92 -29.00 9.96
C TYR A 97 0.33 -30.17 9.16
N GLU A 98 1.12 -31.22 8.90
CA GLU A 98 0.66 -32.42 8.17
C GLU A 98 -0.36 -33.26 8.97
N SER A 99 -0.36 -33.17 10.30
CA SER A 99 -1.31 -33.90 11.16
C SER A 99 -2.63 -33.16 11.39
N PHE A 100 -2.76 -31.93 10.88
CA PHE A 100 -3.97 -31.13 11.07
C PHE A 100 -5.18 -31.70 10.33
N SER A 101 -4.99 -32.39 9.22
CA SER A 101 -6.05 -33.17 8.56
C SER A 101 -5.43 -34.26 7.70
N GLN A 102 -6.17 -35.36 7.49
CA GLN A 102 -5.76 -36.44 6.60
C GLN A 102 -5.65 -36.01 5.13
N PHE A 103 -6.25 -34.86 4.77
CA PHE A 103 -6.22 -34.33 3.41
C PHE A 103 -5.26 -33.15 3.24
N VAL A 104 -4.23 -33.05 4.07
CA VAL A 104 -3.09 -32.14 3.83
C VAL A 104 -2.11 -32.81 2.87
N VAL A 105 -1.59 -32.06 1.89
CA VAL A 105 -0.54 -32.58 1.00
C VAL A 105 0.79 -32.53 1.75
N PRO A 106 1.47 -33.67 2.00
CA PRO A 106 2.75 -33.68 2.70
C PRO A 106 3.82 -32.91 1.94
N ARG A 107 4.75 -32.29 2.67
CA ARG A 107 5.82 -31.43 2.14
C ARG A 107 5.34 -30.30 1.22
N SER A 108 4.06 -29.93 1.30
CA SER A 108 3.50 -28.82 0.50
C SER A 108 3.74 -27.46 1.13
N SER A 109 4.18 -27.40 2.39
CA SER A 109 4.38 -26.11 3.05
C SER A 109 5.64 -25.41 2.57
N ARG A 110 5.51 -24.14 2.16
CA ARG A 110 6.62 -23.28 1.74
C ARG A 110 6.53 -21.91 2.43
N LYS A 111 7.63 -21.46 3.02
CA LYS A 111 7.76 -20.09 3.56
C LYS A 111 7.81 -19.08 2.40
N LEU A 112 6.87 -18.15 2.37
CA LEU A 112 6.76 -17.11 1.33
C LEU A 112 7.44 -15.81 1.74
N HIS A 113 7.29 -15.44 3.01
CA HIS A 113 7.82 -14.20 3.56
C HIS A 113 8.13 -14.35 5.04
N GLU A 114 9.10 -13.58 5.53
CA GLU A 114 9.53 -13.53 6.93
C GLU A 114 9.79 -12.08 7.31
N ASP A 115 9.24 -11.66 8.45
CA ASP A 115 9.51 -10.39 9.10
C ASP A 115 10.12 -10.60 10.51
N GLU A 116 10.15 -9.55 11.33
CA GLU A 116 10.71 -9.61 12.69
C GLU A 116 9.84 -10.41 13.67
N GLU A 117 8.54 -10.56 13.42
CA GLU A 117 7.55 -11.19 14.31
C GLU A 117 7.24 -12.65 13.93
N GLY A 118 7.29 -12.96 12.63
CA GLY A 118 6.97 -14.27 12.10
C GLY A 118 7.08 -14.36 10.58
N GLY A 119 6.33 -15.30 10.01
CA GLY A 119 6.39 -15.58 8.58
C GLY A 119 5.08 -16.12 8.03
N VAL A 120 4.87 -15.90 6.73
CA VAL A 120 3.76 -16.50 5.98
C VAL A 120 4.24 -17.80 5.36
N PHE A 121 3.50 -18.87 5.62
CA PHE A 121 3.66 -20.16 4.98
C PHE A 121 2.46 -20.44 4.07
N SER A 122 2.72 -20.97 2.89
CA SER A 122 1.69 -21.64 2.09
C SER A 122 1.52 -23.07 2.56
N VAL A 123 0.33 -23.64 2.36
CA VAL A 123 0.05 -25.07 2.54
C VAL A 123 -1.02 -25.49 1.55
N THR A 124 -0.82 -26.63 0.88
CA THR A 124 -1.80 -27.18 -0.06
C THR A 124 -2.58 -28.31 0.60
N LEU A 125 -3.90 -28.27 0.49
CA LEU A 125 -4.79 -29.29 1.03
C LEU A 125 -6.05 -29.43 0.18
N PHE A 126 -6.85 -30.46 0.43
CA PHE A 126 -8.14 -30.60 -0.22
C PHE A 126 -9.15 -29.61 0.34
N LYS A 127 -10.00 -29.05 -0.54
CA LYS A 127 -11.05 -28.08 -0.17
C LYS A 127 -11.96 -28.56 0.95
N ARG A 128 -12.27 -29.86 0.99
CA ARG A 128 -13.13 -30.48 2.02
C ARG A 128 -12.53 -30.43 3.43
N ALA A 129 -11.21 -30.33 3.55
CA ALA A 129 -10.51 -30.33 4.82
C ALA A 129 -10.17 -28.93 5.35
N VAL A 130 -10.57 -27.87 4.62
CA VAL A 130 -10.25 -26.48 4.99
C VAL A 130 -10.79 -26.13 6.37
N CYS A 131 -12.04 -26.51 6.68
CA CYS A 131 -12.65 -26.21 7.98
C CYS A 131 -11.93 -26.94 9.13
N GLU A 132 -11.64 -28.23 8.97
CA GLU A 132 -10.92 -29.02 9.97
C GLU A 132 -9.51 -28.47 10.21
N PHE A 133 -8.79 -28.17 9.12
CA PHE A 133 -7.45 -27.63 9.16
C PHE A 133 -7.40 -26.29 9.91
N LYS A 134 -8.33 -25.37 9.61
CA LYS A 134 -8.42 -24.08 10.29
C LYS A 134 -8.65 -24.23 11.79
N ALA A 135 -9.54 -25.13 12.20
CA ALA A 135 -9.82 -25.37 13.61
C ALA A 135 -8.57 -25.84 14.37
N LYS A 136 -7.86 -26.85 13.85
CA LYS A 136 -6.63 -27.38 14.49
C LYS A 136 -5.45 -26.41 14.43
N ALA A 137 -5.34 -25.66 13.33
CA ALA A 137 -4.34 -24.60 13.21
C ALA A 137 -4.56 -23.51 14.28
N GLN A 138 -5.81 -23.08 14.48
CA GLN A 138 -6.17 -22.10 15.50
C GLN A 138 -5.89 -22.62 16.92
N GLU A 139 -6.22 -23.89 17.21
CA GLU A 139 -5.90 -24.54 18.49
C GLU A 139 -4.38 -24.56 18.75
N SER A 140 -3.59 -24.77 17.70
CA SER A 140 -2.13 -24.73 17.73
C SER A 140 -1.53 -23.32 17.70
N LYS A 141 -2.36 -22.27 17.84
CA LYS A 141 -1.98 -20.84 17.80
C LYS A 141 -1.42 -20.36 16.46
N PHE A 142 -1.78 -21.03 15.36
CA PHE A 142 -1.47 -20.59 14.01
C PHE A 142 -2.67 -19.84 13.40
N THR A 143 -2.41 -18.72 12.75
CA THR A 143 -3.47 -17.91 12.14
C THR A 143 -3.54 -18.20 10.65
N VAL A 144 -4.62 -18.86 10.22
CA VAL A 144 -4.88 -19.11 8.80
C VAL A 144 -5.55 -17.88 8.19
N ARG A 145 -4.91 -17.27 7.19
CA ARG A 145 -5.49 -16.20 6.39
C ARG A 145 -6.19 -16.79 5.17
N GLU A 146 -7.48 -16.49 5.04
CA GLU A 146 -8.21 -16.75 3.81
C GLU A 146 -7.69 -15.81 2.72
N TYR A 147 -7.20 -16.39 1.63
CA TYR A 147 -6.73 -15.64 0.48
C TYR A 147 -7.48 -16.12 -0.75
N SER A 148 -8.39 -15.28 -1.22
CA SER A 148 -9.00 -15.44 -2.54
C SER A 148 -8.08 -14.76 -3.55
N PHE A 149 -7.44 -15.54 -4.42
CA PHE A 149 -6.69 -15.01 -5.55
C PHE A 149 -7.67 -14.48 -6.59
N ASP A 150 -8.15 -13.26 -6.36
CA ASP A 150 -8.94 -12.51 -7.31
C ASP A 150 -7.98 -11.65 -8.15
N LEU A 151 -7.74 -12.11 -9.39
CA LEU A 151 -6.89 -11.44 -10.37
C LEU A 151 -7.40 -10.02 -10.71
N GLU A 152 -8.71 -9.78 -10.61
CA GLU A 152 -9.30 -8.47 -10.86
C GLU A 152 -9.03 -7.54 -9.68
N ALA A 153 -9.18 -8.03 -8.45
CA ALA A 153 -8.87 -7.26 -7.24
C ALA A 153 -7.38 -6.88 -7.17
N LYS A 154 -6.47 -7.79 -7.56
CA LYS A 154 -5.02 -7.50 -7.63
C LYS A 154 -4.71 -6.43 -8.69
N GLN A 155 -5.28 -6.54 -9.89
CA GLN A 155 -5.10 -5.53 -10.94
C GLN A 155 -5.68 -4.17 -10.55
N GLN A 156 -6.82 -4.13 -9.85
CA GLN A 156 -7.40 -2.90 -9.34
C GLN A 156 -6.53 -2.24 -8.27
N GLN A 157 -5.96 -3.03 -7.35
CA GLN A 157 -5.01 -2.52 -6.35
C GLN A 157 -3.74 -1.97 -7.00
N GLU A 158 -3.13 -2.70 -7.94
CA GLU A 158 -1.96 -2.22 -8.68
C GLU A 158 -2.28 -0.95 -9.48
N GLY A 159 -3.46 -0.87 -10.09
CA GLY A 159 -3.97 0.32 -10.77
C GLY A 159 -4.10 1.52 -9.84
N GLN A 160 -4.66 1.33 -8.65
CA GLN A 160 -4.73 2.38 -7.63
C GLN A 160 -3.34 2.81 -7.18
N GLN A 161 -2.44 1.89 -6.85
CA GLN A 161 -1.06 2.22 -6.46
C GLN A 161 -0.32 3.01 -7.54
N ARG A 162 -0.44 2.60 -8.81
CA ARG A 162 0.13 3.33 -9.95
C ARG A 162 -0.48 4.71 -10.11
N SER A 163 -1.79 4.86 -9.90
CA SER A 163 -2.47 6.16 -9.97
C SER A 163 -1.99 7.13 -8.88
N VAL A 164 -1.76 6.63 -7.67
CA VAL A 164 -1.23 7.41 -6.54
C VAL A 164 0.21 7.83 -6.80
N HIS A 165 1.08 6.92 -7.25
CA HIS A 165 2.46 7.23 -7.64
C HIS A 165 2.53 8.21 -8.81
N LYS A 166 1.61 8.11 -9.77
CA LYS A 166 1.50 9.06 -10.88
C LYS A 166 1.13 10.45 -10.34
N LYS A 167 0.13 10.55 -9.46
CA LYS A 167 -0.25 11.82 -8.81
C LYS A 167 0.92 12.45 -8.04
N GLU A 168 1.73 11.65 -7.33
CA GLU A 168 2.96 12.14 -6.71
C GLU A 168 3.96 12.72 -7.71
N GLN A 169 4.22 12.03 -8.82
CA GLN A 169 5.15 12.49 -9.87
C GLN A 169 4.71 13.83 -10.48
N TYR A 170 3.40 14.01 -10.72
CA TYR A 170 2.85 15.28 -11.21
C TYR A 170 2.95 16.39 -10.15
N GLN A 171 2.76 16.07 -8.86
CA GLN A 171 2.88 17.04 -7.76
C GLN A 171 4.34 17.40 -7.45
N LYS A 172 5.27 16.46 -7.62
CA LYS A 172 6.71 16.61 -7.34
C LYS A 172 7.48 17.34 -8.44
N ARG A 173 6.96 17.48 -9.67
CA ARG A 173 7.61 18.27 -10.73
C ARG A 173 7.34 19.77 -10.52
N PRO A 174 8.27 20.54 -9.94
CA PRO A 174 8.05 21.94 -9.70
C PRO A 174 8.58 22.69 -10.91
N LEU A 175 7.83 22.70 -12.02
CA LEU A 175 8.20 23.49 -13.20
C LEU A 175 8.09 25.01 -12.93
N TRP A 176 7.50 25.38 -11.79
CA TRP A 176 7.08 26.75 -11.45
C TRP A 176 7.88 27.39 -10.30
N LEU A 177 8.82 26.67 -9.67
CA LEU A 177 9.77 27.26 -8.71
C LEU A 177 10.88 28.09 -9.39
N LYS A 178 10.82 28.23 -10.72
CA LYS A 178 11.63 29.17 -11.51
C LYS A 178 10.72 30.10 -12.30
N ARG A 179 10.33 31.21 -11.69
CA ARG A 179 10.20 32.50 -12.38
C ARG A 179 10.33 33.62 -11.37
#